data_AF-A0AAV8YNC7-F1
#
_entry.id   AF-A0AAV8YNC7-F1
#
_cell.length_a   1.000
_cell.length_b   1.000
_cell.length_c   1.000
_cell.angle_alpha   90.00
_cell.angle_beta   90.00
_cell.angle_gamma   90.00
#
_symmetry.space_group_name_H-M   'P 1'
#
loop_
_entity.id
_entity.type
_entity.pdbx_description
1 polymer ?
#
loop_
_entity_poly.entity_id
_entity_poly.type
_entity_poly.pdbx_seq_one_letter_code
_entity_poly.pdbx_strand_id
1 'polypeptide(L)'
;MRLSEHIVVRARGYAKFTGLKTYNKNLKTLLAIGGWNEGSSRFSPMVANPERRKELVKNAIKFLRQNHFDGLDLDWEYPSFRDGGKPRDRDNYAQLVQELREEFDRESEKTGRPRLLLTMAVPAGIEYINKGYDIPKLTKYLDWMNILSYDYHSAFEPAVNHHAPLYSLEEDNEYNYDAELNI
;
A
#
# COMPACT_ATOMS: atom_id res chain seq x y z
N MET A 1 10.70 15.86 -7.72
CA MET A 1 11.66 14.82 -8.15
C MET A 1 10.86 13.75 -8.90
N ARG A 2 10.95 13.71 -10.24
CA ARG A 2 10.03 12.96 -11.13
C ARG A 2 10.79 12.01 -12.05
N LEU A 3 11.78 11.32 -11.48
CA LEU A 3 12.78 10.52 -12.22
C LEU A 3 12.55 9.00 -12.17
N SER A 4 11.76 8.49 -11.22
CA SER A 4 11.58 7.04 -11.03
C SER A 4 10.57 6.41 -12.00
N GLU A 5 9.40 7.02 -12.21
CA GLU A 5 8.36 6.45 -13.09
C GLU A 5 8.80 6.33 -14.55
N HIS A 6 9.61 7.29 -15.04
CA HIS A 6 10.04 7.33 -16.42
C HIS A 6 11.12 6.28 -16.77
N ILE A 7 11.91 5.81 -15.80
CA ILE A 7 12.97 4.83 -16.04
C ILE A 7 12.42 3.40 -16.06
N VAL A 8 11.51 3.06 -15.14
CA VAL A 8 10.92 1.71 -15.03
C VAL A 8 10.13 1.34 -16.28
N VAL A 9 9.35 2.28 -16.85
CA VAL A 9 8.56 2.04 -18.07
C VAL A 9 9.45 2.01 -19.33
N ARG A 10 10.45 2.89 -19.45
CA ARG A 10 11.29 2.99 -20.67
C ARG A 10 12.27 1.84 -20.86
N ALA A 11 12.67 1.15 -19.77
CA ALA A 11 13.65 0.06 -19.83
C ALA A 11 13.04 -1.36 -19.81
N ARG A 12 11.73 -1.51 -20.11
CA ARG A 12 10.97 -2.76 -19.95
C ARG A 12 11.02 -3.31 -18.51
N GLY A 13 11.06 -2.42 -17.50
CA GLY A 13 11.23 -2.80 -16.09
C GLY A 13 10.14 -3.76 -15.61
N TYR A 14 8.87 -3.49 -15.94
CA TYR A 14 7.77 -4.39 -15.59
C TYR A 14 7.92 -5.77 -16.22
N ALA A 15 8.27 -5.85 -17.51
CA ALA A 15 8.46 -7.14 -18.18
C ALA A 15 9.64 -7.94 -17.61
N LYS A 16 10.74 -7.26 -17.23
CA LYS A 16 11.86 -7.91 -16.53
C LYS A 16 11.44 -8.44 -15.16
N PHE A 17 10.71 -7.63 -14.39
CA PHE A 17 10.24 -8.00 -13.05
C PHE A 17 9.26 -9.17 -13.08
N THR A 18 8.18 -9.06 -13.87
CA THR A 18 7.20 -10.16 -13.99
C THR A 18 7.80 -11.37 -14.71
N GLY A 19 8.83 -11.17 -15.53
CA GLY A 19 9.65 -12.21 -16.15
C GLY A 19 10.44 -13.07 -15.17
N LEU A 20 10.68 -12.63 -13.92
CA LEU A 20 11.33 -13.47 -12.89
C LEU A 20 10.55 -14.76 -12.61
N LYS A 21 9.25 -14.78 -12.91
CA LYS A 21 8.40 -15.97 -12.83
C LYS A 21 8.78 -17.08 -13.82
N THR A 22 9.68 -16.84 -14.77
CA THR A 22 10.23 -17.91 -15.61
C THR A 22 11.16 -18.83 -14.82
N TYR A 23 11.86 -18.30 -13.82
CA TYR A 23 12.77 -19.04 -12.93
C TYR A 23 12.04 -19.72 -11.77
N ASN A 24 11.01 -19.06 -11.21
CA ASN A 24 10.17 -19.62 -10.15
C ASN A 24 8.69 -19.43 -10.49
N LYS A 25 8.02 -20.52 -10.86
CA LYS A 25 6.59 -20.50 -11.26
C LYS A 25 5.63 -20.20 -10.11
N ASN A 26 6.08 -20.35 -8.86
CA ASN A 26 5.29 -20.06 -7.67
C ASN A 26 5.39 -18.58 -7.24
N LEU A 27 6.37 -17.83 -7.76
CA LEU A 27 6.55 -16.41 -7.46
C LEU A 27 5.32 -15.61 -7.91
N LYS A 28 4.86 -14.70 -7.03
CA LYS A 28 3.81 -13.72 -7.33
C LYS A 28 4.42 -12.32 -7.37
N THR A 29 4.02 -11.55 -8.37
CA THR A 29 4.49 -10.19 -8.61
C THR A 29 3.30 -9.24 -8.53
N LEU A 30 3.37 -8.25 -7.65
CA LEU A 30 2.32 -7.25 -7.44
C LEU A 30 2.83 -5.87 -7.87
N LEU A 31 1.91 -5.03 -8.35
CA LEU A 31 2.18 -3.62 -8.62
C LEU A 31 1.66 -2.79 -7.46
N ALA A 32 2.49 -1.95 -6.86
CA ALA A 32 2.06 -0.99 -5.85
C ALA A 32 1.60 0.33 -6.50
N ILE A 33 0.53 0.94 -5.96
CA ILE A 33 0.09 2.30 -6.31
C ILE A 33 0.10 3.16 -5.06
N GLY A 34 0.90 4.23 -5.09
CA GLY A 34 1.05 5.18 -4.01
C GLY A 34 2.51 5.36 -3.59
N GLY A 35 2.78 5.17 -2.31
CA GLY A 35 4.03 5.46 -1.64
C GLY A 35 4.14 6.93 -1.23
N TRP A 36 4.95 7.19 -0.21
CA TRP A 36 5.19 8.52 0.37
C TRP A 36 5.35 9.65 -0.66
N ASN A 37 6.11 9.40 -1.74
CA ASN A 37 6.47 10.40 -2.75
C ASN A 37 5.37 10.70 -3.78
N GLU A 38 4.36 9.85 -3.95
CA GLU A 38 3.20 10.17 -4.80
C GLU A 38 2.33 11.27 -4.16
N GLY A 39 2.43 11.41 -2.83
CA GLY A 39 1.62 12.34 -2.05
C GLY A 39 0.15 11.88 -1.92
N SER A 40 -0.66 12.68 -1.26
CA SER A 40 -2.03 12.27 -0.86
C SER A 40 -3.15 13.02 -1.60
N SER A 41 -2.86 14.19 -2.17
CA SER A 41 -3.88 15.13 -2.65
C SER A 41 -4.75 14.59 -3.80
N ARG A 42 -4.25 13.62 -4.55
CA ARG A 42 -4.97 12.98 -5.66
C ARG A 42 -5.87 11.82 -5.23
N PHE A 43 -5.54 11.16 -4.12
CA PHE A 43 -6.24 9.96 -3.67
C PHE A 43 -7.62 10.28 -3.10
N SER A 44 -7.73 11.23 -2.16
CA SER A 44 -9.02 11.61 -1.55
C SER A 44 -10.12 11.94 -2.58
N PRO A 45 -9.91 12.85 -3.57
CA PRO A 45 -10.95 13.14 -4.57
C PRO A 45 -11.18 12.01 -5.58
N MET A 46 -10.27 11.04 -5.71
CA MET A 46 -10.47 9.83 -6.52
C MET A 46 -11.36 8.84 -5.77
N VAL A 47 -11.06 8.53 -4.49
CA VAL A 47 -11.86 7.58 -3.70
C VAL A 47 -13.23 8.12 -3.34
N ALA A 48 -13.39 9.45 -3.25
CA ALA A 48 -14.67 10.06 -2.89
C ALA A 48 -15.74 10.00 -4.00
N ASN A 49 -15.36 9.69 -5.24
CA ASN A 49 -16.28 9.66 -6.38
C ASN A 49 -16.46 8.22 -6.90
N PRO A 50 -17.68 7.65 -6.84
CA PRO A 50 -17.94 6.27 -7.27
C PRO A 50 -17.54 5.98 -8.72
N GLU A 51 -17.77 6.92 -9.65
CA GLU A 51 -17.41 6.73 -11.05
C GLU A 51 -15.89 6.69 -11.23
N ARG A 52 -15.14 7.53 -10.51
CA ARG A 52 -13.67 7.52 -10.54
C ARG A 52 -13.10 6.24 -9.95
N ARG A 53 -13.69 5.73 -8.86
CA ARG A 53 -13.28 4.43 -8.30
C ARG A 53 -13.52 3.31 -9.31
N LYS A 54 -14.69 3.26 -9.93
CA LYS A 54 -15.02 2.30 -10.98
C LYS A 54 -14.06 2.36 -12.17
N GLU A 55 -13.69 3.57 -12.61
CA GLU A 55 -12.67 3.75 -13.66
C GLU A 55 -11.30 3.24 -13.22
N LEU A 56 -10.86 3.56 -12.00
CA LEU A 56 -9.60 3.06 -11.45
C LEU A 56 -9.58 1.52 -11.42
N VAL A 57 -10.64 0.88 -10.90
CA VAL A 57 -10.77 -0.58 -10.82
C VAL A 57 -10.63 -1.22 -12.20
N LYS A 58 -11.40 -0.71 -13.18
CA LYS A 58 -11.35 -1.20 -14.57
C LYS A 58 -9.95 -1.05 -15.17
N ASN A 59 -9.32 0.09 -14.97
CA ASN A 59 -7.99 0.37 -15.51
C ASN A 59 -6.90 -0.45 -14.82
N ALA A 60 -7.01 -0.70 -13.51
CA ALA A 60 -6.10 -1.54 -12.75
C ALA A 60 -6.10 -2.97 -13.31
N ILE A 61 -7.28 -3.60 -13.47
CA ILE A 61 -7.39 -4.95 -14.05
C ILE A 61 -6.71 -4.99 -15.42
N LYS A 62 -7.08 -4.06 -16.31
CA LYS A 62 -6.49 -3.97 -17.66
C LYS A 62 -4.97 -3.87 -17.59
N PHE A 63 -4.44 -2.95 -16.78
CA PHE A 63 -3.01 -2.71 -16.67
C PHE A 63 -2.26 -3.92 -16.11
N LEU A 64 -2.75 -4.52 -15.03
CA LEU A 64 -2.14 -5.68 -14.38
C LEU A 64 -2.09 -6.87 -15.33
N ARG A 65 -3.21 -7.18 -16.01
CA ARG A 65 -3.27 -8.28 -16.98
C ARG A 65 -2.36 -8.04 -18.19
N GLN A 66 -2.29 -6.81 -18.70
CA GLN A 66 -1.42 -6.44 -19.83
C GLN A 66 0.07 -6.56 -19.48
N ASN A 67 0.46 -6.31 -18.24
CA ASN A 67 1.85 -6.34 -17.80
C ASN A 67 2.22 -7.63 -17.03
N HIS A 68 1.33 -8.62 -17.03
CA HIS A 68 1.53 -9.93 -16.41
C HIS A 68 1.75 -9.90 -14.88
N PHE A 69 1.20 -8.92 -14.18
CA PHE A 69 1.16 -8.91 -12.72
C PHE A 69 0.10 -9.90 -12.18
N ASP A 70 0.34 -10.38 -10.97
CA ASP A 70 -0.54 -11.30 -10.24
C ASP A 70 -1.43 -10.59 -9.22
N GLY A 71 -1.24 -9.28 -8.99
CA GLY A 71 -2.05 -8.52 -8.06
C GLY A 71 -1.68 -7.05 -7.94
N LEU A 72 -2.43 -6.35 -7.10
CA LEU A 72 -2.31 -4.94 -6.79
C LEU A 72 -2.03 -4.76 -5.30
N ASP A 73 -1.04 -3.93 -4.98
CA ASP A 73 -0.77 -3.46 -3.62
C ASP A 73 -1.17 -1.97 -3.51
N LEU A 74 -1.98 -1.64 -2.52
CA LEU A 74 -2.43 -0.28 -2.29
C LEU A 74 -1.57 0.37 -1.20
N ASP A 75 -0.90 1.47 -1.55
CA ASP A 75 0.07 2.12 -0.68
C ASP A 75 -0.25 3.62 -0.55
N TRP A 76 -1.49 3.95 -0.19
CA TRP A 76 -1.86 5.35 0.06
C TRP A 76 -1.40 5.75 1.46
N GLU A 77 -0.32 6.53 1.52
CA GLU A 77 0.19 7.12 2.75
C GLU A 77 -0.22 8.59 2.87
N TYR A 78 -1.16 9.01 3.73
CA TYR A 78 -2.16 8.19 4.44
C TYR A 78 -3.55 8.83 4.28
N PRO A 79 -4.63 8.03 4.15
CA PRO A 79 -6.00 8.53 4.16
C PRO A 79 -6.28 9.35 5.43
N SER A 80 -7.04 10.44 5.28
CA SER A 80 -7.41 11.37 6.37
C SER A 80 -6.26 12.16 7.03
N PHE A 81 -4.99 11.96 6.69
CA PHE A 81 -3.87 12.58 7.44
C PHE A 81 -3.04 13.58 6.65
N ARG A 82 -2.67 13.26 5.40
CA ARG A 82 -1.80 14.13 4.57
C ARG A 82 -2.61 15.08 3.69
N ASP A 83 -1.92 15.92 2.94
CA ASP A 83 -2.50 16.95 2.06
C ASP A 83 -3.73 16.47 1.29
N GLY A 84 -4.83 17.22 1.42
CA GLY A 84 -6.10 16.94 0.78
C GLY A 84 -6.95 15.84 1.44
N GLY A 85 -6.45 15.22 2.51
CA GLY A 85 -7.15 14.19 3.28
C GLY A 85 -8.43 14.70 3.93
N LYS A 86 -9.43 13.82 4.02
CA LYS A 86 -10.74 14.08 4.62
C LYS A 86 -11.15 12.92 5.52
N PRO A 87 -11.92 13.14 6.61
CA PRO A 87 -12.38 12.04 7.46
C PRO A 87 -13.14 10.93 6.73
N ARG A 88 -13.86 11.27 5.65
CA ARG A 88 -14.56 10.29 4.81
C ARG A 88 -13.64 9.38 4.00
N ASP A 89 -12.35 9.69 3.92
CA ASP A 89 -11.38 8.84 3.22
C ASP A 89 -11.34 7.43 3.80
N ARG A 90 -11.52 7.29 5.12
CA ARG A 90 -11.64 5.99 5.80
C ARG A 90 -12.66 5.06 5.14
N ASP A 91 -13.88 5.54 4.97
CA ASP A 91 -14.98 4.73 4.44
C ASP A 91 -14.90 4.62 2.91
N ASN A 92 -14.48 5.69 2.24
CA ASN A 92 -14.33 5.73 0.78
C ASN A 92 -13.21 4.80 0.30
N TYR A 93 -12.11 4.72 1.04
CA TYR A 93 -11.01 3.83 0.71
C TYR A 93 -11.40 2.37 0.91
N ALA A 94 -12.12 2.06 2.00
CA ALA A 94 -12.68 0.73 2.21
C ALA A 94 -13.73 0.35 1.14
N GLN A 95 -14.49 1.30 0.59
CA GLN A 95 -15.35 1.09 -0.58
C GLN A 95 -14.54 0.75 -1.84
N LEU A 96 -13.45 1.49 -2.12
CA LEU A 96 -12.56 1.16 -3.25
C LEU A 96 -12.01 -0.28 -3.14
N VAL A 97 -11.57 -0.68 -1.95
CA VAL A 97 -11.03 -2.03 -1.71
C VAL A 97 -12.08 -3.11 -1.95
N GLN A 98 -13.30 -2.89 -1.48
CA GLN A 98 -14.44 -3.76 -1.76
C GLN A 98 -14.69 -3.88 -3.27
N GLU A 99 -14.79 -2.74 -3.98
CA GLU A 99 -15.04 -2.70 -5.42
C GLU A 99 -13.93 -3.38 -6.24
N LEU A 100 -12.66 -3.18 -5.86
CA LEU A 100 -11.51 -3.88 -6.45
C LEU A 100 -11.63 -5.38 -6.28
N ARG A 101 -11.92 -5.86 -5.07
CA ARG A 101 -12.03 -7.29 -4.78
C ARG A 101 -13.15 -7.94 -5.58
N GLU A 102 -14.35 -7.34 -5.55
CA GLU A 102 -15.51 -7.86 -6.28
C GLU A 102 -15.24 -7.94 -7.80
N GLU A 103 -14.59 -6.94 -8.39
CA GLU A 103 -14.24 -6.99 -9.82
C GLU A 103 -13.10 -7.96 -10.13
N PHE A 104 -12.15 -8.16 -9.20
CA PHE A 104 -11.11 -9.18 -9.36
C PHE A 104 -11.71 -10.59 -9.32
N ASP A 105 -12.68 -10.85 -8.42
CA ASP A 105 -13.45 -12.10 -8.37
C ASP A 105 -14.22 -12.28 -9.69
N ARG A 106 -15.01 -11.28 -10.13
CA ARG A 106 -15.78 -11.32 -11.38
C ARG A 106 -14.92 -11.56 -12.62
N GLU A 107 -13.76 -10.91 -12.72
CA GLU A 107 -12.86 -11.10 -13.87
C GLU A 107 -12.23 -12.50 -13.88
N SER A 108 -11.92 -13.05 -12.70
CA SER A 108 -11.41 -14.42 -12.57
C SER A 108 -12.44 -15.43 -13.05
N GLU A 109 -13.68 -15.34 -12.57
CA GLU A 109 -14.79 -16.20 -13.00
C GLU A 109 -15.05 -16.11 -14.50
N LYS A 110 -15.09 -14.89 -15.05
CA LYS A 110 -15.36 -14.66 -16.47
C LYS A 110 -14.27 -15.18 -17.41
N THR A 111 -13.01 -15.12 -16.99
CA THR A 111 -11.86 -15.44 -17.86
C THR A 111 -11.25 -16.81 -17.60
N GLY A 112 -11.59 -17.44 -16.47
CA GLY A 112 -10.95 -18.66 -15.99
C GLY A 112 -9.49 -18.46 -15.52
N ARG A 113 -9.00 -17.21 -15.47
CA ARG A 113 -7.65 -16.89 -14.98
C ARG A 113 -7.64 -16.84 -13.46
N PRO A 114 -6.52 -17.18 -12.78
CA PRO A 114 -6.41 -16.97 -11.34
C PRO A 114 -6.72 -15.52 -10.96
N ARG A 115 -7.51 -15.35 -9.90
CA ARG A 115 -7.87 -14.05 -9.36
C ARG A 115 -6.62 -13.23 -9.04
N LEU A 116 -6.68 -11.94 -9.34
CA LEU A 116 -5.64 -10.99 -8.93
C LEU A 116 -5.63 -10.85 -7.41
N LEU A 117 -4.43 -10.86 -6.83
CA LEU A 117 -4.25 -10.60 -5.41
C LEU A 117 -4.48 -9.11 -5.12
N LEU A 118 -5.05 -8.81 -3.96
CA LEU A 118 -5.27 -7.44 -3.49
C LEU A 118 -4.70 -7.28 -2.08
N THR A 119 -3.70 -6.43 -1.95
CA THR A 119 -2.97 -6.20 -0.70
C THR A 119 -2.92 -4.70 -0.38
N MET A 120 -2.53 -4.37 0.84
CA MET A 120 -2.41 -2.99 1.28
C MET A 120 -1.24 -2.82 2.24
N ALA A 121 -0.45 -1.78 2.03
CA ALA A 121 0.46 -1.26 3.02
C ALA A 121 -0.30 -0.44 4.07
N VAL A 122 -0.11 -0.77 5.36
CA VAL A 122 -0.82 -0.13 6.48
C VAL A 122 0.20 0.36 7.51
N PRO A 123 0.10 1.61 7.99
CA PRO A 123 1.01 2.13 9.01
C PRO A 123 0.88 1.36 10.32
N ALA A 124 1.95 1.32 11.11
CA ALA A 124 1.91 0.77 12.47
C ALA A 124 1.40 1.77 13.53
N GLY A 125 1.34 3.07 13.20
CA GLY A 125 0.87 4.10 14.13
C GLY A 125 -0.65 4.10 14.32
N ILE A 126 -1.11 3.89 15.55
CA ILE A 126 -2.53 3.71 15.89
C ILE A 126 -3.41 4.90 15.51
N GLU A 127 -2.86 6.13 15.54
CA GLU A 127 -3.60 7.31 15.10
C GLU A 127 -3.96 7.29 13.61
N TYR A 128 -3.01 6.88 12.76
CA TYR A 128 -3.24 6.74 11.33
C TYR A 128 -4.29 5.65 11.07
N ILE A 129 -4.16 4.51 11.75
CA ILE A 129 -5.10 3.38 11.65
C ILE A 129 -6.52 3.85 11.99
N ASN A 130 -6.71 4.45 13.16
CA ASN A 130 -8.03 4.85 13.65
C ASN A 130 -8.72 5.88 12.75
N LYS A 131 -7.98 6.83 12.19
CA LYS A 131 -8.52 7.91 11.35
C LYS A 131 -8.70 7.52 9.88
N GLY A 132 -7.85 6.63 9.37
CA GLY A 132 -7.72 6.38 7.93
C GLY A 132 -8.20 5.01 7.45
N TYR A 133 -8.34 4.02 8.34
CA TYR A 133 -8.50 2.62 7.93
C TYR A 133 -9.70 1.95 8.63
N ASP A 134 -10.70 1.52 7.84
CA ASP A 134 -11.79 0.68 8.34
C ASP A 134 -11.38 -0.79 8.40
N ILE A 135 -10.53 -1.14 9.38
CA ILE A 135 -9.91 -2.47 9.50
C ILE A 135 -10.91 -3.64 9.40
N PRO A 136 -12.07 -3.64 10.08
CA PRO A 136 -13.05 -4.72 9.96
C PRO A 136 -13.63 -4.89 8.55
N LYS A 137 -13.70 -3.82 7.76
CA LYS A 137 -14.15 -3.88 6.37
C LYS A 137 -13.00 -4.29 5.44
N LEU A 138 -11.82 -3.71 5.61
CA LEU A 138 -10.64 -3.98 4.78
C LEU A 138 -10.22 -5.46 4.84
N THR A 139 -10.17 -6.04 6.04
CA THR A 139 -9.78 -7.45 6.25
C THR A 139 -10.70 -8.47 5.57
N LYS A 140 -11.93 -8.10 5.19
CA LYS A 140 -12.84 -8.99 4.45
C LYS A 140 -12.48 -9.10 2.96
N TYR A 141 -11.82 -8.09 2.42
CA TYR A 141 -11.63 -7.94 0.97
C TYR A 141 -10.16 -8.08 0.53
N LEU A 142 -9.22 -7.72 1.40
CA LEU A 142 -7.79 -7.90 1.16
C LEU A 142 -7.38 -9.38 1.32
N ASP A 143 -6.42 -9.81 0.53
CA ASP A 143 -5.76 -11.10 0.70
C ASP A 143 -4.83 -11.10 1.91
N TRP A 144 -4.09 -10.00 2.11
CA TRP A 144 -3.35 -9.70 3.34
C TRP A 144 -2.98 -8.22 3.43
N MET A 145 -2.44 -7.81 4.56
CA MET A 145 -1.90 -6.47 4.81
C MET A 145 -0.39 -6.57 5.06
N ASN A 146 0.37 -5.62 4.52
CA ASN A 146 1.78 -5.42 4.82
C ASN A 146 1.88 -4.31 5.87
N ILE A 147 2.20 -4.65 7.11
CA ILE A 147 2.33 -3.66 8.19
C ILE A 147 3.68 -2.96 8.07
N LEU A 148 3.65 -1.65 7.87
CA LEU A 148 4.82 -0.77 7.85
C LEU A 148 5.37 -0.61 9.27
N SER A 149 5.98 -1.69 9.77
CA SER A 149 6.56 -1.83 11.11
C SER A 149 8.01 -1.30 11.15
N TYR A 150 8.17 -0.12 10.59
CA TYR A 150 9.40 0.65 10.51
C TYR A 150 9.04 2.14 10.44
N ASP A 151 10.05 3.01 10.49
CA ASP A 151 9.91 4.46 10.56
C ASP A 151 9.05 4.92 11.77
N TYR A 152 9.16 4.20 12.89
CA TYR A 152 8.53 4.58 14.15
C TYR A 152 9.08 5.89 14.71
N HIS A 153 10.35 6.16 14.41
CA HIS A 153 11.09 7.34 14.85
C HIS A 153 11.68 8.05 13.64
N SER A 154 11.71 9.38 13.68
CA SER A 154 12.21 10.21 12.58
C SER A 154 13.37 11.10 12.99
N ALA A 155 14.13 11.58 12.01
CA ALA A 155 15.21 12.56 12.22
C ALA A 155 14.73 13.94 12.74
N PHE A 156 13.42 14.13 12.92
CA PHE A 156 12.83 15.37 13.44
C PHE A 156 12.55 15.30 14.95
N GLU A 157 12.78 14.15 15.58
CA GLU A 157 12.66 13.99 17.03
C GLU A 157 13.86 14.59 17.77
N PRO A 158 13.68 15.04 19.03
CA PRO A 158 14.77 15.63 19.81
C PRO A 158 15.82 14.61 20.26
N ALA A 159 15.52 13.31 20.20
CA ALA A 159 16.39 12.22 20.61
C ALA A 159 16.49 11.15 19.52
N VAL A 160 17.65 10.49 19.45
CA VAL A 160 17.87 9.34 18.55
C VAL A 160 17.15 8.13 19.10
N ASN A 161 16.49 7.38 18.23
CA ASN A 161 15.83 6.13 18.59
C ASN A 161 15.84 5.15 17.40
N HIS A 162 15.55 3.88 17.65
CA HIS A 162 15.61 2.82 16.66
C HIS A 162 14.42 2.91 15.69
N HIS A 163 14.63 2.83 14.37
CA HIS A 163 13.53 3.06 13.41
C HIS A 163 12.45 1.96 13.39
N ALA A 164 12.76 0.75 13.87
CA ALA A 164 11.88 -0.42 13.87
C ALA A 164 12.05 -1.28 15.15
N PRO A 165 11.77 -0.72 16.34
CA PRO A 165 12.00 -1.43 17.59
C PRO A 165 10.99 -2.57 17.77
N LEU A 166 11.43 -3.75 18.22
CA LEU A 166 10.53 -4.87 18.50
C LEU A 166 9.66 -4.62 19.74
N TYR A 167 10.23 -3.92 20.74
CA TYR A 167 9.57 -3.53 21.99
C TYR A 167 9.80 -2.03 22.23
N SER A 168 8.86 -1.38 22.92
CA SER A 168 9.07 -0.02 23.41
C SER A 168 10.19 0.01 24.45
N LEU A 169 10.96 1.09 24.51
CA LEU A 169 11.89 1.31 25.62
C LEU A 169 11.08 1.49 26.91
N GLU A 170 11.46 0.77 27.98
CA GLU A 170 10.75 0.84 29.27
C GLU A 170 10.98 2.18 29.98
N GLU A 171 12.12 2.84 29.74
CA GLU A 171 12.44 4.18 30.24
C GLU A 171 13.28 5.00 29.24
N ASP A 172 12.97 6.29 29.13
CA ASP A 172 13.70 7.28 28.34
C ASP A 172 14.82 7.87 29.23
N ASN A 173 15.90 7.11 29.41
CA ASN A 173 17.02 7.45 30.29
C ASN A 173 18.34 7.35 29.51
N GLU A 174 19.24 8.34 29.69
CA GLU A 174 20.58 8.39 29.07
C GLU A 174 21.47 7.17 29.40
N TYR A 175 21.11 6.38 30.41
CA TYR A 175 21.79 5.14 30.80
C TYR A 175 21.06 3.86 30.36
N ASN A 176 20.05 3.97 29.48
CA ASN A 176 19.36 2.80 28.96
C ASN A 176 20.25 2.10 27.91
N TYR A 177 20.88 0.99 28.29
CA TYR A 177 21.68 0.16 27.38
C TYR A 177 20.88 -0.37 26.18
N ASP A 178 19.55 -0.47 26.28
CA ASP A 178 18.69 -0.85 25.15
C ASP A 178 18.51 0.32 24.13
N ALA A 179 18.87 1.54 24.53
CA ALA A 179 18.96 2.70 23.64
C ALA A 179 20.38 2.88 23.05
N GLU A 180 21.38 2.13 23.54
CA GLU A 180 22.69 2.05 22.89
C GLU A 180 22.54 1.23 21.61
N LEU A 181 22.88 1.85 20.47
CA LEU A 181 22.87 1.19 19.16
C LEU A 181 23.73 -0.07 19.22
N ASN A 182 23.09 -1.25 19.14
CA ASN A 182 23.77 -2.50 18.83
C ASN A 182 24.29 -2.42 17.38
N ILE A 183 25.54 -1.98 17.22
CA ILE A 183 26.30 -2.04 15.95
C ILE A 183 26.96 -3.40 15.81
#